data_AF-A0A919PHK4-F1
#
_entry.id   AF-A0A919PHK4-F1
#
_cell.length_a   1.000
_cell.length_b   1.000
_cell.length_c   1.000
_cell.angle_alpha   90.00
_cell.angle_beta   90.00
_cell.angle_gamma   90.00
#
_symmetry.space_group_name_H-M   'P 1'
#
loop_
_entity.id
_entity.type
_entity.pdbx_description
1 polymer ?
#
loop_
_entity_poly.entity_id
_entity_poly.type
_entity_poly.pdbx_seq_one_letter_code
_entity_poly.pdbx_strand_id
1 'polypeptide(L)'
;MAAQLVHDEAFWNYREQTRQSGTMLRTGRLRAWREDGGRLLAMLTVQPYFEDHGCTIPEQVRGRFPFSGRLVDVVSYEPGWWGGRCRYHVADPAYVAQQRWMSVDARTIARRLGPGFQIDDEADTTFGQLGA
;
A
#
# COMPACT_ATOMS: atom_id res chain seq x y z
N MET A 1 11.32 10.61 12.94
CA MET A 1 10.12 11.47 12.90
C MET A 1 8.94 10.60 12.49
N ALA A 2 7.68 10.96 12.79
CA ALA A 2 6.53 10.24 12.23
C ALA A 2 6.24 10.75 10.81
N ALA A 3 5.83 9.86 9.91
CA ALA A 3 5.50 10.24 8.53
C ALA A 3 4.20 11.06 8.49
N GLN A 4 4.14 12.08 7.63
CA GLN A 4 2.98 12.95 7.51
C GLN A 4 2.03 12.44 6.43
N LEU A 5 0.75 12.23 6.74
CA LEU A 5 -0.26 11.97 5.71
C LEU A 5 -0.43 13.20 4.82
N VAL A 6 -0.19 13.05 3.51
CA VAL A 6 -0.25 14.13 2.51
C VAL A 6 -1.26 13.88 1.41
N HIS A 7 -1.82 12.66 1.32
CA HIS A 7 -2.86 12.30 0.36
C HIS A 7 -3.77 11.23 0.96
N ASP A 8 -5.08 11.39 0.78
CA ASP A 8 -6.10 10.40 1.15
C ASP A 8 -7.27 10.49 0.18
N GLU A 9 -7.50 9.42 -0.59
CA GLU A 9 -8.52 9.34 -1.62
C GLU A 9 -9.29 8.02 -1.47
N ALA A 10 -10.53 8.10 -1.00
CA ALA A 10 -11.35 6.94 -0.62
C ALA A 10 -11.77 6.05 -1.80
N PHE A 11 -11.99 6.62 -2.98
CA PHE A 11 -12.55 5.94 -4.14
C PHE A 11 -11.63 6.06 -5.36
N TRP A 12 -10.36 5.75 -5.18
CA TRP A 12 -9.39 5.77 -6.28
C TRP A 12 -9.60 4.56 -7.19
N ASN A 13 -9.74 4.83 -8.49
CA ASN A 13 -9.93 3.79 -9.49
C ASN A 13 -8.57 3.37 -10.06
N TYR A 14 -8.34 2.06 -10.10
CA TYR A 14 -7.10 1.47 -10.58
C TYR A 14 -7.35 0.22 -11.40
N ARG A 15 -6.41 -0.09 -12.28
CA ARG A 15 -6.42 -1.32 -13.07
C ARG A 15 -5.49 -2.33 -12.41
N GLU A 16 -5.95 -3.55 -12.25
CA GLU A 16 -5.12 -4.68 -11.84
C GLU A 16 -5.09 -5.74 -12.93
N GLN A 17 -3.99 -6.48 -13.02
CA GLN A 17 -3.89 -7.60 -13.95
C GLN A 17 -4.05 -8.93 -13.21
N THR A 18 -5.25 -9.50 -13.29
CA THR A 18 -5.62 -10.82 -12.73
C THR A 18 -5.13 -11.97 -13.62
N ARG A 19 -4.99 -13.18 -13.05
CA ARG A 19 -4.66 -14.39 -13.85
C ARG A 19 -5.79 -14.80 -14.78
N GLN A 20 -7.03 -14.67 -14.33
CA GLN A 20 -8.18 -15.28 -15.00
C GLN A 20 -8.86 -14.34 -16.01
N SER A 21 -8.91 -13.04 -15.73
CA SER A 21 -9.72 -12.08 -16.48
C SER A 21 -8.89 -11.03 -17.22
N GLY A 22 -7.56 -11.13 -17.19
CA GLY A 22 -6.68 -10.10 -17.74
C GLY A 22 -6.75 -8.83 -16.88
N THR A 23 -7.03 -7.69 -17.51
CA THR A 23 -7.11 -6.39 -16.80
C THR A 23 -8.50 -6.14 -16.24
N MET A 24 -8.60 -5.92 -14.93
CA MET A 24 -9.82 -5.56 -14.23
C MET A 24 -9.73 -4.12 -13.70
N LEU A 25 -10.83 -3.37 -13.79
CA LEU A 25 -10.95 -2.07 -13.13
C LEU A 25 -11.52 -2.26 -11.72
N ARG A 26 -10.85 -1.70 -10.72
CA ARG A 26 -11.24 -1.74 -9.32
C ARG A 26 -11.23 -0.35 -8.70
N THR A 27 -11.82 -0.28 -7.53
CA THR A 27 -11.84 0.91 -6.69
C THR A 27 -11.28 0.56 -5.32
N GLY A 28 -10.44 1.43 -4.76
CA GLY A 28 -9.88 1.26 -3.43
C GLY A 28 -9.47 2.60 -2.83
N ARG A 29 -9.01 2.59 -1.58
CA ARG A 29 -8.54 3.80 -0.88
C ARG A 29 -7.03 3.96 -1.07
N LEU A 30 -6.62 5.06 -1.68
CA LEU A 30 -5.21 5.42 -1.87
C LEU A 30 -4.81 6.47 -0.83
N ARG A 31 -3.86 6.12 0.03
CA ARG A 31 -3.25 7.04 1.00
C ARG A 31 -1.77 7.21 0.70
N ALA A 32 -1.20 8.39 0.95
CA ALA A 32 0.24 8.58 0.86
C ALA A 32 0.78 9.39 2.04
N TRP A 33 1.88 8.92 2.61
CA TRP A 33 2.60 9.57 3.68
C TRP A 33 3.96 10.03 3.19
N ARG A 34 4.35 11.24 3.61
CA ARG A 34 5.67 11.79 3.38
C ARG A 34 6.59 11.41 4.53
N GLU A 35 7.64 10.68 4.19
CA GLU A 35 8.72 10.29 5.10
C GLU A 35 9.82 11.37 5.14
N ASP A 36 10.70 11.25 6.12
CA ASP A 36 11.91 12.07 6.23
C ASP A 36 12.73 11.95 4.93
N GLY A 37 13.20 13.08 4.41
CA GLY A 37 13.93 13.12 3.12
C GLY A 37 13.04 13.19 1.87
N GLY A 38 11.72 13.38 2.03
CA GLY A 38 10.80 13.68 0.91
C GLY A 38 10.35 12.46 0.10
N ARG A 39 10.70 11.25 0.55
CA ARG A 39 10.17 9.99 0.02
C ARG A 39 8.70 9.85 0.39
N LEU A 40 7.90 9.25 -0.49
CA LEU A 40 6.51 8.91 -0.23
C LEU A 40 6.35 7.41 -0.03
N LEU A 41 5.60 7.01 0.98
CA LEU A 41 5.00 5.69 1.07
C LEU A 41 3.54 5.84 0.63
N ALA A 42 3.17 5.29 -0.52
CA ALA A 42 1.81 5.26 -1.00
C ALA A 42 1.21 3.89 -0.76
N MET A 43 0.08 3.83 -0.08
CA MET A 43 -0.63 2.60 0.23
C MET A 43 -2.00 2.56 -0.45
N LEU A 44 -2.23 1.49 -1.19
CA LEU A 44 -3.52 1.16 -1.79
C LEU A 44 -4.22 0.09 -0.97
N THR A 45 -5.40 0.42 -0.46
CA THR A 45 -6.29 -0.57 0.17
C THR A 45 -7.02 -1.33 -0.93
N VAL A 46 -6.79 -2.64 -1.00
CA VAL A 46 -7.32 -3.53 -2.05
C VAL A 46 -8.35 -4.50 -1.46
N GLN A 47 -9.47 -4.69 -2.14
CA GLN A 47 -10.54 -5.61 -1.73
C GLN A 47 -11.27 -6.21 -2.96
N PRO A 48 -11.89 -7.40 -2.82
CA PRO A 48 -11.81 -8.33 -1.69
C PRO A 48 -10.55 -9.22 -1.66
N TYR A 49 -9.73 -9.23 -2.71
CA TYR A 49 -8.48 -10.00 -2.77
C TYR A 49 -7.47 -9.30 -3.67
N PHE A 50 -6.19 -9.44 -3.35
CA PHE A 50 -5.09 -8.85 -4.11
C PHE A 50 -4.56 -9.81 -5.17
N GLU A 51 -4.58 -9.42 -6.45
CA GLU A 51 -4.20 -10.31 -7.56
C GLU A 51 -3.53 -9.57 -8.73
N ASP A 52 -2.65 -8.59 -8.47
CA ASP A 52 -1.94 -7.84 -9.52
C ASP A 52 -0.69 -8.57 -10.03
N HIS A 53 -0.88 -9.59 -10.88
CA HIS A 53 0.19 -10.43 -11.42
C HIS A 53 1.17 -9.70 -12.34
N GLY A 54 0.68 -8.70 -13.06
CA GLY A 54 1.53 -7.86 -13.91
C GLY A 54 2.24 -6.75 -13.13
N CYS A 55 1.94 -6.60 -11.84
CA CYS A 55 2.45 -5.50 -11.01
C CYS A 55 2.27 -4.14 -11.69
N THR A 56 1.07 -3.90 -12.19
CA THR A 56 0.67 -2.73 -12.98
C THR A 56 0.23 -1.56 -12.11
N ILE A 57 -0.18 -1.82 -10.88
CA ILE A 57 -0.65 -0.80 -9.93
C ILE A 57 0.44 0.21 -9.55
N PRO A 58 1.71 -0.16 -9.31
CA PRO A 58 2.74 0.79 -8.89
C PRO A 58 3.00 1.91 -9.89
N GLU A 59 2.92 1.63 -11.19
CA GLU A 59 3.05 2.66 -12.22
C GLU A 59 1.90 3.66 -12.15
N GLN A 60 0.66 3.18 -11.98
CA GLN A 60 -0.52 4.03 -11.84
C GLN A 60 -0.44 4.91 -10.58
N VAL A 61 0.01 4.34 -9.45
CA VAL A 61 0.22 5.07 -8.20
C VAL A 61 1.32 6.13 -8.37
N ARG A 62 2.45 5.79 -8.97
CA ARG A 62 3.55 6.74 -9.21
C ARG A 62 3.13 7.88 -10.16
N GLY A 63 2.30 7.57 -11.17
CA GLY A 63 1.69 8.57 -12.04
C GLY A 63 0.80 9.58 -11.31
N ARG A 64 0.25 9.20 -10.14
CA ARG A 64 -0.53 10.11 -9.28
C ARG A 64 0.33 11.15 -8.57
N PHE A 65 1.61 10.83 -8.33
CA PHE A 65 2.55 11.66 -7.58
C PHE A 65 3.78 12.02 -8.46
N PRO A 66 3.60 12.75 -9.57
CA PRO A 66 4.63 12.90 -10.60
C PRO A 66 5.91 13.59 -10.09
N PHE A 67 5.79 14.52 -9.15
CA PHE A 67 6.95 15.21 -8.56
C PHE A 67 7.78 14.32 -7.63
N SER A 68 7.21 13.23 -7.13
CA SER A 68 7.89 12.25 -6.27
C SER A 68 8.29 11.00 -7.03
N GLY A 69 7.58 10.62 -8.10
CA GLY A 69 7.95 9.61 -9.08
C GLY A 69 8.63 8.36 -8.51
N ARG A 70 9.95 8.25 -8.70
CA ARG A 70 10.79 7.10 -8.24
C ARG A 70 10.98 7.02 -6.73
N LEU A 71 10.66 8.08 -5.99
CA LEU A 71 10.68 8.13 -4.53
C LEU A 71 9.33 7.73 -3.92
N VAL A 72 8.44 7.10 -4.69
CA VAL A 72 7.18 6.56 -4.19
C VAL A 72 7.32 5.05 -4.02
N ASP A 73 7.42 4.62 -2.77
CA ASP A 73 7.29 3.22 -2.40
C ASP A 73 5.80 2.86 -2.37
N VAL A 74 5.41 1.87 -3.17
CA VAL A 74 4.00 1.48 -3.32
C VAL A 74 3.74 0.22 -2.51
N VAL A 75 2.73 0.28 -1.65
CA VAL A 75 2.29 -0.81 -0.79
C VAL A 75 0.84 -1.14 -1.13
N SER A 76 0.51 -2.40 -1.39
CA SER A 76 -0.87 -2.87 -1.32
C SER A 76 -1.17 -3.35 0.09
N TYR A 77 -2.38 -3.04 0.55
CA TYR A 77 -2.90 -3.44 1.84
C TYR A 77 -4.24 -4.15 1.63
N GLU A 78 -4.27 -5.44 1.96
CA GLU A 78 -5.46 -6.28 1.92
C GLU A 78 -5.99 -6.41 3.36
N PRO A 79 -7.15 -5.79 3.67
CA PRO A 79 -7.75 -5.89 4.99
C PRO A 79 -8.14 -7.33 5.32
N GLY A 80 -7.85 -7.76 6.55
CA GLY A 80 -8.34 -9.02 7.08
C GLY A 80 -9.84 -8.94 7.36
N TRP A 81 -10.60 -10.00 7.06
CA TRP A 81 -11.99 -10.13 7.50
C TRP A 81 -12.05 -10.85 8.85
N TRP A 82 -12.83 -10.35 9.81
CA TRP A 82 -13.28 -11.07 11.02
C TRP A 82 -12.15 -11.79 11.79
N GLY A 83 -11.14 -11.04 12.27
CA GLY A 83 -9.98 -11.61 12.98
C GLY A 83 -8.94 -12.28 12.06
N GLY A 84 -9.14 -12.20 10.74
CA GLY A 84 -8.16 -12.58 9.74
C GLY A 84 -6.94 -11.66 9.73
N ARG A 85 -5.80 -12.18 9.27
CA ARG A 85 -4.56 -11.40 9.17
C ARG A 85 -4.64 -10.43 7.99
N CYS A 86 -4.39 -9.16 8.26
CA CYS A 86 -4.07 -8.17 7.25
C CYS A 86 -2.83 -8.59 6.45
N ARG A 87 -2.80 -8.30 5.15
CA ARG A 87 -1.63 -8.57 4.31
C ARG A 87 -1.13 -7.29 3.68
N TYR A 88 0.18 -7.15 3.66
CA TYR A 88 0.87 -6.05 3.03
C TYR A 88 1.79 -6.60 1.96
N HIS A 89 1.78 -5.98 0.79
CA HIS A 89 2.75 -6.27 -0.27
C HIS A 89 3.40 -4.97 -0.69
N VAL A 90 4.71 -4.97 -0.85
CA VAL A 90 5.46 -3.84 -1.39
C VAL A 90 5.87 -4.15 -2.82
N ALA A 91 5.74 -3.17 -3.70
CA ALA A 91 6.30 -3.26 -5.04
C ALA A 91 7.80 -3.00 -4.93
N ASP A 92 8.62 -3.97 -5.34
CA ASP A 92 10.08 -3.86 -5.22
C ASP A 92 10.60 -2.62 -5.97
N PRO A 93 11.18 -1.62 -5.27
CA PRO A 93 11.68 -0.41 -5.90
C PRO A 93 13.03 -0.63 -6.63
N ALA A 94 13.78 -1.68 -6.30
CA ALA A 94 15.07 -2.00 -6.92
C ALA A 94 14.91 -2.79 -8.24
N TYR A 95 13.76 -3.43 -8.45
CA TYR A 95 13.50 -4.28 -9.62
C TYR A 95 12.33 -3.76 -10.47
N VAL A 96 12.39 -2.49 -10.87
CA VAL A 96 11.43 -1.84 -11.78
C VAL A 96 11.23 -2.64 -13.08
N ALA A 97 12.25 -3.38 -13.54
CA ALA A 97 12.17 -4.19 -14.76
C ALA A 97 11.39 -5.51 -14.60
N GLN A 98 11.30 -6.05 -13.37
CA GLN A 98 10.58 -7.30 -13.10
C GLN A 98 9.19 -7.06 -12.50
N GLN A 99 8.92 -5.84 -12.02
CA GLN A 99 7.68 -5.41 -11.36
C GLN A 99 7.07 -6.56 -10.54
N ARG A 100 7.60 -6.79 -9.33
CA ARG A 100 7.13 -7.88 -8.47
C ARG A 100 6.64 -7.36 -7.13
N TRP A 101 5.53 -7.93 -6.68
CA TRP A 101 5.02 -7.76 -5.33
C TRP A 101 5.72 -8.70 -4.37
N MET A 102 6.19 -8.16 -3.25
CA MET A 102 6.81 -8.89 -2.16
C MET A 102 5.97 -8.72 -0.89
N SER A 103 5.65 -9.82 -0.22
CA SER A 103 5.01 -9.74 1.10
C SER A 103 5.91 -8.98 2.07
N VAL A 104 5.34 -8.06 2.82
CA VAL A 104 6.03 -7.29 3.86
C VAL A 104 5.26 -7.38 5.17
N ASP A 105 6.00 -7.40 6.28
CA ASP A 105 5.39 -7.45 7.61
C ASP A 105 4.81 -6.09 8.02
N ALA A 106 3.69 -6.11 8.74
CA ALA A 106 3.01 -4.91 9.22
C ALA A 106 3.93 -4.05 10.12
N ARG A 107 4.83 -4.67 10.91
CA ARG A 107 5.79 -3.93 11.75
C ARG A 107 6.79 -3.13 10.93
N THR A 108 7.11 -3.57 9.71
CA THR A 108 7.98 -2.81 8.82
C THR A 108 7.29 -1.55 8.32
N ILE A 109 6.00 -1.64 7.99
CA ILE A 109 5.19 -0.47 7.63
C ILE A 109 5.02 0.47 8.82
N ALA A 110 4.66 -0.06 10.00
CA ALA A 110 4.48 0.72 11.21
C ALA A 110 5.77 1.47 11.62
N ARG A 111 6.94 0.85 11.50
CA ARG A 111 8.23 1.52 11.77
C ARG A 111 8.51 2.69 10.83
N ARG A 112 8.08 2.60 9.58
CA ARG A 112 8.25 3.67 8.57
C ARG A 112 7.33 4.86 8.83
N LEU A 113 6.08 4.57 9.20
CA LEU A 113 5.07 5.60 9.39
C LEU A 113 5.10 6.21 10.81
N GLY A 114 5.69 5.48 11.77
CA GLY A 114 5.88 5.93 13.13
C GLY A 114 4.89 5.30 14.12
N PRO A 115 5.08 5.55 15.43
CA PRO A 115 4.20 5.04 16.48
C PRO A 115 2.77 5.55 16.28
N GLY A 116 1.79 4.64 16.40
CA GLY A 116 0.37 4.97 16.22
C GLY A 116 -0.14 4.92 14.78
N PHE A 117 0.62 4.36 13.84
CA PHE A 117 0.10 4.04 12.52
C PHE A 117 -1.10 3.08 12.63
N GLN A 118 -2.27 3.56 12.21
CA GLN A 118 -3.52 2.81 12.16
C GLN A 118 -4.20 3.08 10.83
N ILE A 119 -4.74 2.02 10.24
CA ILE A 119 -5.66 2.12 9.11
C ILE A 119 -7.05 1.83 9.63
N ASP A 120 -7.98 2.77 9.41
CA ASP A 120 -9.38 2.68 9.86
C ASP A 120 -10.09 1.37 9.46
N ASP A 121 -9.61 0.72 8.38
CA ASP A 121 -10.19 -0.48 7.79
C ASP A 121 -9.52 -1.79 8.27
N GLU A 122 -8.53 -1.72 9.18
CA GLU A 122 -7.99 -2.91 9.88
C GLU A 122 -9.09 -3.43 10.81
N ALA A 123 -9.62 -4.63 10.52
CA ALA A 123 -10.64 -5.27 11.34
C ALA A 123 -10.16 -5.42 12.79
N ASP A 124 -10.63 -4.51 13.63
CA ASP A 124 -10.67 -4.45 15.09
C ASP A 124 -9.58 -5.18 15.90
N THR A 125 -8.85 -4.38 16.69
CA THR A 125 -8.25 -4.66 18.02
C THR A 125 -6.87 -5.31 18.20
N THR A 126 -6.08 -5.62 17.16
CA THR A 126 -4.65 -5.96 17.41
C THR A 126 -3.76 -4.77 17.16
N PHE A 127 -3.57 -3.99 18.23
CA PHE A 127 -2.61 -2.90 18.26
C PHE A 127 -1.26 -3.32 17.67
N GLY A 128 -0.66 -2.44 16.87
CA GLY A 128 0.79 -2.30 16.81
C GLY A 128 1.37 -1.78 18.14
N GLN A 129 0.87 -2.25 19.29
CA GLN A 129 1.53 -2.08 20.58
C GLN A 129 2.82 -2.87 20.49
N LEU A 130 3.89 -2.16 20.09
CA LEU A 130 5.14 -2.36 20.78
C LEU A 130 4.82 -2.21 22.26
N GLY A 131 4.93 -3.30 23.01
CA GLY A 131 4.84 -3.27 24.46
C GLY A 131 5.72 -2.15 25.01
N ALA A 132 5.25 -1.57 26.11
CA ALA A 132 5.96 -0.61 26.94
C ALA A 132 7.43 -1.01 27.19
#